data_AF-A0A2P5HY13-F1
#
_entry.id   AF-A0A2P5HY13-F1
#
_cell.length_a   1.000
_cell.length_b   1.000
_cell.length_c   1.000
_cell.angle_alpha   90.00
_cell.angle_beta   90.00
_cell.angle_gamma   90.00
#
_symmetry.space_group_name_H-M   'P 1'
#
loop_
_entity.id
_entity.type
_entity.pdbx_description
1 polymer ?
#
loop_
_entity_poly.entity_id
_entity_poly.type
_entity_poly.pdbx_seq_one_letter_code
_entity_poly.pdbx_strand_id
1 'polypeptide(L)'
;MASNAPRAVADAVAALAAKNQAAHFLIVYASIVNGRSWCGDCVRAEPLIQEKFPAGEQSRLTVQYAGDKETWRSPENEWRKFGVPALPTLYKVTPDGSWSQLVEGEVYDKKKLDTFVGRL
;
A
#
# COMPACT_ATOMS: atom_id res chain seq x y z
N MET A 1 16.82 12.98 -2.02
CA MET A 1 15.94 12.22 -1.11
C MET A 1 14.56 12.23 -1.75
N ALA A 2 14.00 11.08 -2.12
CA ALA A 2 12.62 11.05 -2.63
C ALA A 2 11.72 11.62 -1.53
N SER A 3 10.87 12.59 -1.85
CA SER A 3 9.95 13.10 -0.84
C SER A 3 8.97 11.97 -0.49
N ASN A 4 8.70 11.79 0.81
CA ASN A 4 7.64 10.89 1.28
C ASN A 4 6.24 11.49 1.06
N ALA A 5 6.15 12.56 0.27
CA ALA A 5 4.89 13.20 -0.06
C ALA A 5 4.06 12.21 -0.90
N PRO A 6 2.79 11.93 -0.52
CA PRO A 6 1.97 10.92 -1.19
C PRO A 6 1.90 11.06 -2.71
N ARG A 7 1.90 12.30 -3.21
CA ARG A 7 1.88 12.56 -4.66
C ARG A 7 3.14 12.07 -5.37
N ALA A 8 4.32 12.36 -4.82
CA ALA A 8 5.58 11.91 -5.39
C ALA A 8 5.69 10.38 -5.37
N VAL A 9 5.19 9.73 -4.31
CA VAL A 9 5.10 8.27 -4.24
C VAL A 9 4.17 7.73 -5.32
N ALA A 10 3.01 8.34 -5.53
CA ALA A 10 2.06 7.91 -6.54
C ALA A 10 2.63 8.04 -7.96
N ASP A 11 3.28 9.17 -8.26
CA ASP A 11 3.95 9.40 -9.54
C ASP A 11 5.08 8.37 -9.76
N ALA A 12 5.86 8.05 -8.72
CA ALA A 12 6.91 7.03 -8.79
C ALA A 12 6.36 5.61 -9.02
N VAL A 13 5.26 5.25 -8.36
CA VAL A 13 4.60 3.94 -8.53
C VAL A 13 4.05 3.81 -9.96
N ALA A 14 3.40 4.85 -10.49
CA ALA A 14 2.94 4.87 -11.88
C ALA A 14 4.10 4.74 -12.88
N ALA A 15 5.21 5.45 -12.63
CA ALA A 15 6.42 5.35 -13.46
C ALA A 15 7.02 3.93 -13.43
N LEU A 16 7.04 3.26 -12.27
CA LEU A 16 7.50 1.88 -12.15
C LEU A 16 6.61 0.91 -12.94
N ALA A 17 5.28 1.06 -12.84
CA ALA A 17 4.34 0.23 -13.61
C ALA A 17 4.54 0.40 -15.13
N ALA A 18 4.63 1.65 -15.59
CA ALA A 18 4.87 1.97 -16.99
C ALA A 18 6.23 1.46 -17.48
N LYS A 19 7.30 1.67 -16.71
CA LYS A 19 8.66 1.23 -17.08
C LYS A 19 8.76 -0.29 -17.19
N ASN A 20 8.16 -1.02 -16.24
CA ASN A 20 8.28 -2.47 -16.16
C ASN A 20 7.24 -3.20 -17.02
N GLN A 21 6.30 -2.47 -17.64
CA GLN A 21 5.18 -3.06 -18.41
C GLN A 21 4.41 -4.13 -17.62
N ALA A 22 4.33 -3.93 -16.30
CA ALA A 22 3.64 -4.81 -15.36
C ALA A 22 3.00 -3.96 -14.26
N ALA A 23 1.99 -4.51 -13.58
CA ALA A 23 1.37 -3.79 -12.47
C ALA A 23 2.39 -3.57 -11.33
N HIS A 24 2.35 -2.38 -10.74
CA HIS A 24 3.07 -2.05 -9.51
C HIS A 24 2.07 -1.75 -8.41
N PHE A 25 2.41 -2.12 -7.18
CA PHE A 25 1.53 -2.02 -6.04
C PHE A 25 2.05 -1.00 -5.04
N LEU A 26 1.15 -0.31 -4.37
CA LEU A 26 1.44 0.58 -3.26
C LEU A 26 0.59 0.15 -2.07
N ILE A 27 1.20 -0.16 -0.94
CA ILE A 27 0.48 -0.37 0.30
C ILE A 27 0.78 0.73 1.29
N VAL A 28 -0.28 1.30 1.85
CA VAL A 28 -0.20 2.31 2.91
C VAL A 28 -0.64 1.67 4.21
N TYR A 29 0.31 1.50 5.14
CA TYR A 29 0.11 0.91 6.46
C TYR A 29 0.06 1.97 7.56
N ALA A 30 -0.46 1.57 8.72
CA ALA A 30 -0.17 2.23 9.98
C ALA A 30 1.30 2.02 10.38
N SER A 31 1.95 3.06 10.90
CA SER A 31 3.35 2.96 11.35
C SER A 31 3.54 1.90 12.45
N ILE A 32 4.74 1.36 12.50
CA ILE A 32 5.17 0.41 13.52
C ILE A 32 5.51 1.18 14.80
N VAL A 33 4.86 0.82 15.91
CA VAL A 33 5.11 1.38 17.24
C VAL A 33 5.49 0.21 18.15
N ASN A 34 6.65 0.28 18.81
CA ASN A 34 7.17 -0.79 19.66
C ASN A 34 7.25 -2.16 18.96
N GLY A 35 7.70 -2.17 17.70
CA GLY A 35 7.90 -3.40 16.93
C GLY A 35 6.65 -4.02 16.31
N ARG A 36 5.47 -3.40 16.46
CA ARG A 36 4.23 -3.87 15.81
C ARG A 36 3.38 -2.71 15.28
N SER A 37 2.60 -2.95 14.23
CA SER A 37 1.58 -1.98 13.81
C SER A 37 0.52 -1.78 14.91
N TRP A 38 0.11 -0.54 15.14
CA TRP A 38 -0.97 -0.20 16.08
C TRP A 38 -2.38 -0.48 15.52
N CYS A 39 -2.49 -0.74 14.21
CA CYS A 39 -3.74 -1.01 13.52
C CYS A 39 -4.00 -2.52 13.42
N GLY A 40 -5.16 -2.98 13.91
CA GLY A 40 -5.53 -4.39 13.89
C GLY A 40 -5.60 -4.98 12.49
N ASP A 41 -6.16 -4.25 11.52
CA ASP A 41 -6.23 -4.65 10.12
C ASP A 41 -4.86 -4.76 9.47
N CYS A 42 -3.95 -3.82 9.76
CA CYS A 42 -2.57 -3.87 9.27
C CYS A 42 -1.86 -5.13 9.76
N VAL A 43 -2.07 -5.51 11.03
CA VAL A 43 -1.50 -6.75 11.58
C VAL A 43 -2.06 -8.00 10.90
N ARG A 44 -3.36 -8.02 10.55
CA ARG A 44 -3.96 -9.15 9.83
C ARG A 44 -3.51 -9.26 8.39
N ALA A 45 -3.28 -8.12 7.73
CA ALA A 45 -2.87 -8.07 6.33
C ALA A 45 -1.39 -8.41 6.11
N GLU A 46 -0.50 -8.00 7.02
CA GLU A 46 0.96 -8.13 6.85
C GLU A 46 1.41 -9.54 6.43
N PRO A 47 0.98 -10.65 7.08
CA PRO A 47 1.45 -11.98 6.68
C PRO A 47 1.06 -12.36 5.26
N LEU A 48 -0.15 -11.97 4.82
CA LEU A 48 -0.64 -12.27 3.47
C LEU A 48 0.04 -11.40 2.42
N ILE A 49 0.36 -10.14 2.76
CA ILE A 49 1.13 -9.25 1.89
C ILE A 49 2.57 -9.75 1.75
N GLN A 50 3.20 -10.21 2.84
CA GLN A 50 4.54 -10.82 2.78
C GLN A 50 4.56 -12.13 1.98
N GLU A 51 3.51 -12.96 2.08
CA GLU A 51 3.36 -14.17 1.25
C GLU A 51 3.24 -13.79 -0.23
N LYS A 52 2.49 -12.73 -0.54
CA LYS A 52 2.29 -12.27 -1.93
C LYS A 52 3.47 -11.56 -2.51
N PHE A 53 4.18 -10.78 -1.72
CA PHE A 53 5.31 -9.97 -2.17
C PHE A 53 6.55 -10.38 -1.37
N PRO A 54 7.08 -11.60 -1.60
CA PRO A 54 8.21 -12.11 -0.84
C PRO A 54 9.45 -11.23 -1.04
N ALA A 55 10.31 -11.18 -0.03
CA ALA A 55 11.57 -10.44 -0.09
C ALA A 55 12.40 -10.92 -1.30
N GLY A 56 12.72 -10.00 -2.21
CA GLY A 56 13.30 -10.31 -3.54
C GLY A 56 12.40 -9.89 -4.70
N GLU A 57 11.07 -9.90 -4.51
CA GLU A 57 10.08 -9.33 -5.43
C GLU A 57 9.67 -7.90 -5.06
N GLN A 58 10.46 -7.25 -4.21
CA GLN A 58 10.31 -5.84 -3.81
C GLN A 58 10.29 -4.88 -5.00
N SER A 59 10.62 -5.36 -6.22
CA SER A 59 10.46 -4.63 -7.46
C SER A 59 9.00 -4.29 -7.81
N ARG A 60 7.98 -4.92 -7.17
CA ARG A 60 6.56 -4.70 -7.48
C ARG A 60 5.71 -4.14 -6.35
N LEU A 61 6.25 -3.98 -5.13
CA LEU A 61 5.51 -3.41 -4.00
C LEU A 61 6.27 -2.25 -3.38
N THR A 62 5.63 -1.09 -3.35
CA THR A 62 6.06 0.07 -2.57
C THR A 62 5.31 0.08 -1.25
N VAL A 63 6.03 0.11 -0.13
CA VAL A 63 5.45 0.18 1.21
C VAL A 63 5.58 1.59 1.75
N GLN A 64 4.50 2.12 2.31
CA GLN A 64 4.47 3.43 2.95
C GLN A 64 3.75 3.36 4.29
N TYR A 65 4.10 4.28 5.19
CA TYR A 65 3.51 4.37 6.52
C TYR A 65 2.85 5.73 6.72
N ALA A 66 1.59 5.71 7.15
CA ALA A 66 0.76 6.90 7.31
C ALA A 66 0.88 7.58 8.70
N GLY A 67 1.89 7.20 9.49
CA GLY A 67 2.10 7.71 10.84
C GLY A 67 1.53 6.81 11.95
N ASP A 68 1.68 7.28 13.19
CA ASP A 68 1.05 6.67 14.36
C ASP A 68 -0.46 6.93 14.40
N LYS A 69 -1.13 6.46 15.46
CA LYS A 69 -2.59 6.56 15.59
C LYS A 69 -3.08 8.00 15.65
N GLU A 70 -2.34 8.90 16.29
CA GLU A 70 -2.71 10.31 16.44
C GLU A 70 -2.48 11.06 15.13
N THR A 71 -1.33 10.82 14.50
CA THR A 71 -0.96 11.34 13.19
C THR A 71 -1.96 10.92 12.13
N TRP A 72 -2.41 9.66 12.11
CA TRP A 72 -3.44 9.19 11.17
C TRP A 72 -4.79 9.87 11.41
N ARG A 73 -5.21 10.03 12.66
CA ARG A 73 -6.51 10.64 12.99
C ARG A 73 -6.58 12.13 12.67
N SER A 74 -5.44 12.80 12.60
CA SER A 74 -5.36 14.20 12.24
C SER A 74 -5.96 14.47 10.86
N PRO A 75 -6.75 15.54 10.67
CA PRO A 75 -7.15 16.00 9.33
C PRO A 75 -5.94 16.50 8.52
N GLU A 76 -4.83 16.84 9.19
CA GLU A 76 -3.61 17.32 8.56
C GLU A 76 -2.73 16.20 7.96
N ASN A 77 -3.09 14.94 8.21
CA ASN A 77 -2.37 13.79 7.69
C ASN A 77 -2.29 13.81 6.16
N GLU A 78 -1.07 13.78 5.62
CA GLU A 78 -0.86 13.90 4.18
C GLU A 78 -1.49 12.73 3.40
N TRP A 79 -1.44 11.51 3.91
CA TRP A 79 -2.04 10.34 3.27
C TRP A 79 -3.57 10.42 3.26
N ARG A 80 -4.18 10.97 4.32
CA ARG A 80 -5.63 11.24 4.32
C ARG A 80 -6.01 12.34 3.35
N LYS A 81 -5.25 13.45 3.32
CA LYS A 81 -5.46 14.54 2.34
C LYS A 81 -5.27 14.07 0.90
N PHE A 82 -4.37 13.11 0.68
CA PHE A 82 -4.18 12.45 -0.60
C PHE A 82 -5.35 11.54 -1.00
N GLY A 83 -6.20 11.14 -0.04
CA GLY A 83 -7.39 10.35 -0.29
C GLY A 83 -7.28 8.88 0.07
N VAL A 84 -6.30 8.47 0.89
CA VAL A 84 -6.28 7.10 1.46
C VAL A 84 -7.50 6.94 2.37
N PRO A 85 -8.43 6.03 2.07
CA PRO A 85 -9.71 5.97 2.77
C PRO A 85 -9.58 5.37 4.19
N ALA A 86 -8.71 4.36 4.33
CA ALA A 86 -8.47 3.65 5.59
C ALA A 86 -7.13 2.88 5.56
N LEU A 87 -6.75 2.26 6.69
CA LEU A 87 -5.50 1.51 6.81
C LEU A 87 -5.78 0.03 7.13
N PRO A 88 -5.12 -0.92 6.45
CA PRO A 88 -4.29 -0.71 5.28
C PRO A 88 -5.12 -0.41 4.03
N THR A 89 -4.54 0.28 3.05
CA THR A 89 -5.05 0.29 1.68
C THR A 89 -3.97 -0.21 0.73
N LEU A 90 -4.30 -1.21 -0.08
CA LEU A 90 -3.45 -1.75 -1.14
C LEU A 90 -3.95 -1.22 -2.48
N TYR A 91 -3.13 -0.42 -3.16
CA TYR A 91 -3.35 0.05 -4.52
C TYR A 91 -2.65 -0.85 -5.53
N LYS A 92 -3.29 -1.03 -6.69
CA LYS A 92 -2.70 -1.61 -7.89
C LYS A 92 -2.72 -0.57 -9.00
N VAL A 93 -1.56 -0.37 -9.62
CA VAL A 93 -1.36 0.56 -10.72
C VAL A 93 -0.89 -0.21 -11.93
N THR A 94 -1.65 -0.16 -13.02
CA THR A 94 -1.34 -0.86 -14.26
C THR A 94 -0.51 0.01 -15.21
N PRO A 95 0.15 -0.57 -16.24
CA PRO A 95 1.04 0.18 -17.13
C PRO A 95 0.38 1.30 -17.94
N ASP A 96 -0.94 1.21 -18.15
CA ASP A 96 -1.78 2.24 -18.78
C ASP A 96 -2.12 3.40 -17.82
N GLY A 97 -1.67 3.32 -16.57
CA GLY A 97 -1.93 4.33 -15.54
C GLY A 97 -3.26 4.16 -14.81
N SER A 98 -3.98 3.05 -15.01
CA SER A 98 -5.22 2.78 -14.26
C SER A 98 -4.93 2.39 -12.80
N TRP A 99 -5.73 2.92 -11.87
CA TRP A 99 -5.63 2.67 -10.43
C TRP A 99 -6.84 1.89 -9.93
N SER A 100 -6.60 0.93 -9.04
CA SER A 100 -7.63 0.21 -8.28
C SER A 100 -7.12 -0.08 -6.88
N GLN A 101 -7.99 -0.44 -5.93
CA GLN A 101 -7.60 -0.63 -4.54
C GLN A 101 -8.38 -1.74 -3.82
N LEU A 102 -7.77 -2.30 -2.77
CA LEU A 102 -8.41 -3.04 -1.69
C LEU A 102 -8.26 -2.24 -0.39
N VAL A 103 -9.33 -2.16 0.40
CA VAL A 103 -9.36 -1.35 1.64
C VAL A 103 -9.63 -2.23 2.86
N GLU A 104 -8.86 -2.03 3.94
CA GLU A 104 -9.02 -2.69 5.26
C GLU A 104 -9.23 -4.21 5.16
N GLY A 105 -10.48 -4.66 5.40
CA GLY A 105 -10.92 -6.04 5.38
C GLY A 105 -10.63 -6.78 4.09
N GLU A 106 -10.62 -6.05 2.98
CA GLU A 106 -10.40 -6.63 1.67
C GLU A 106 -8.95 -7.03 1.45
N VAL A 107 -8.01 -6.33 2.10
CA VAL A 107 -6.56 -6.60 1.97
C VAL A 107 -6.21 -7.96 2.57
N TYR A 108 -6.90 -8.37 3.64
CA TYR A 108 -6.70 -9.68 4.29
C TYR A 108 -7.82 -10.70 4.00
N ASP A 109 -8.69 -10.42 3.04
CA ASP A 109 -9.50 -11.44 2.39
C ASP A 109 -8.63 -12.13 1.34
N LYS A 110 -8.19 -13.35 1.66
CA LYS A 110 -7.25 -14.09 0.81
C LYS A 110 -7.75 -14.24 -0.63
N LYS A 111 -9.05 -14.48 -0.84
CA LYS A 111 -9.61 -14.67 -2.18
C LYS A 111 -9.60 -13.35 -2.98
N LYS A 112 -10.00 -12.25 -2.34
CA LYS A 112 -9.92 -10.92 -2.96
C LYS A 112 -8.48 -10.55 -3.27
N LEU A 113 -7.55 -10.71 -2.32
CA LEU A 113 -6.14 -10.43 -2.50
C LEU A 113 -5.54 -11.26 -3.64
N ASP A 114 -5.78 -12.57 -3.67
CA ASP A 114 -5.34 -13.48 -4.73
C ASP A 114 -5.83 -13.01 -6.11
N THR A 115 -7.10 -12.62 -6.20
CA THR A 115 -7.73 -12.14 -7.45
C THR A 115 -7.16 -10.79 -7.88
N PHE A 116 -7.00 -9.88 -6.92
CA PHE A 116 -6.59 -8.51 -7.15
C PHE A 116 -5.12 -8.41 -7.60
N VAL A 117 -4.23 -9.13 -6.91
CA VAL A 117 -2.81 -9.20 -7.28
C VAL A 117 -2.64 -10.01 -8.57
N GLY A 118 -3.38 -11.12 -8.69
CA GLY A 118 -3.25 -12.06 -9.80
C GLY A 118 -2.00 -12.93 -9.68
N ARG A 119 -1.61 -13.55 -10.79
CA ARG A 119 -0.37 -14.33 -10.87
C ARG A 119 0.80 -13.36 -11.08
N LEU A 120 1.65 -13.28 -10.08
CA LEU A 120 2.93 -12.58 -10.12
C LEU A 120 3.94 -13.33 -10.99
#